data_AF-A0A2D4YCK8-F1
#
_entry.id   AF-A0A2D4YCK8-F1
#
_cell.length_a   1.000
_cell.length_b   1.000
_cell.length_c   1.000
_cell.angle_alpha   90.00
_cell.angle_beta   90.00
_cell.angle_gamma   90.00
#
_symmetry.space_group_name_H-M   'P 1'
#
loop_
_entity.id
_entity.type
_entity.pdbx_description
1 polymer ?
#
loop_
_entity_poly.entity_id
_entity_poly.type
_entity_poly.pdbx_seq_one_letter_code
_entity_poly.pdbx_strand_id
1 'polypeptide(L)'
;MKKNLLYCLLVLILFSSCNVFIRKHQTQLLEENKEINLYAFIGKRISVTEFNPNKDWKTLEIDSITGDTIFRIVYSMDFGFKAKYVVEKNIFNTIEKDTVTFRAYDHYGRPNFENYEYVILYLSKNEEGDYIHQKYQYNPVKPIGKNKWSGLKGETIKSLFEEKKKNVLEARGIFN
;
A
#
# COMPACT_ATOMS: atom_id res chain seq x y z
N MET A 1 19.70 44.48 41.34
CA MET A 1 18.93 44.20 40.11
C MET A 1 19.53 43.13 39.17
N LYS A 2 20.66 42.47 39.47
CA LYS A 2 21.26 41.45 38.58
C LYS A 2 21.00 39.98 38.98
N LYS A 3 20.47 39.70 40.18
CA LYS A 3 20.22 38.31 40.65
C LYS A 3 18.91 37.70 40.14
N ASN A 4 17.92 38.52 39.74
CA ASN A 4 16.63 38.02 39.25
C ASN A 4 16.65 37.65 37.76
N LEU A 5 17.65 38.11 36.99
CA LEU A 5 17.78 37.79 35.57
C LEU A 5 18.40 36.40 35.33
N LEU A 6 19.20 35.91 36.29
CA LEU A 6 19.85 34.59 36.18
C LEU A 6 18.88 33.44 36.48
N TYR A 7 17.89 33.65 37.35
CA TYR A 7 16.87 32.64 37.65
C TYR A 7 15.90 32.42 36.48
N CYS A 8 15.61 33.46 35.68
CA CYS A 8 14.78 33.31 34.49
C CYS A 8 15.45 32.49 33.38
N LEU A 9 16.79 32.50 33.27
CA LEU A 9 17.50 31.71 32.26
C LEU A 9 17.62 30.22 32.63
N LEU A 10 17.62 29.86 33.92
CA LEU A 10 17.70 28.46 34.38
C LEU A 10 16.37 27.71 34.27
N VAL A 11 15.23 28.42 34.38
CA VAL A 11 13.89 27.81 34.22
C VAL A 11 13.55 27.53 32.75
N LEU A 12 14.15 28.25 31.80
CA LEU A 12 13.96 28.04 30.37
C LEU A 12 14.71 26.83 29.79
N ILE A 13 15.66 26.24 30.54
CA ILE A 13 16.41 25.04 30.11
C ILE A 13 15.72 23.74 30.57
N LEU A 14 14.70 23.82 31.44
CA LEU A 14 13.98 22.65 31.97
C LEU A 14 12.72 22.27 31.17
N PHE A 15 12.40 22.98 30.08
CA PHE A 15 11.24 22.69 29.22
C PHE A 15 11.59 22.23 27.80
N SER A 16 12.86 21.98 27.49
CA SER A 16 13.28 21.44 26.18
C SER A 16 13.53 19.93 26.16
N SER A 17 13.03 19.19 27.15
CA SER A 17 13.19 17.74 27.27
C SER A 17 11.88 16.97 27.47
N CYS A 18 10.92 17.12 26.55
CA CYS A 18 9.82 16.20 26.22
C CYS A 18 9.13 16.75 24.95
N ASN A 19 8.97 16.09 23.80
CA ASN A 19 8.92 14.68 23.45
C ASN A 19 9.52 14.48 22.04
N VAL A 20 10.73 13.93 21.93
CA VAL A 20 11.13 13.20 20.69
C VAL A 20 11.10 11.68 20.92
N PHE A 21 10.77 11.28 22.14
CA PHE A 21 10.46 9.89 22.45
C PHE A 21 8.99 9.62 22.09
N ILE A 22 8.74 8.56 21.29
CA ILE A 22 7.45 8.09 20.79
C ILE A 22 7.04 8.63 19.39
N ARG A 23 7.79 8.24 18.36
CA ARG A 23 7.23 7.59 17.15
C ARG A 23 8.30 6.94 16.27
N LYS A 24 9.22 6.19 16.90
CA LYS A 24 9.92 5.10 16.20
C LYS A 24 9.32 3.80 16.71
N HIS A 25 8.03 3.59 16.42
CA HIS A 25 7.49 2.25 16.57
C HIS A 25 8.20 1.42 15.50
N GLN A 26 9.22 0.67 15.92
CA GLN A 26 9.95 -0.26 15.06
C GLN A 26 8.93 -1.18 14.38
N THR A 27 8.59 -0.86 13.14
CA THR A 27 8.02 -1.79 12.18
C THR A 27 9.05 -2.88 11.99
N GLN A 28 8.77 -4.07 12.50
CA GLN A 28 9.49 -5.25 12.03
C GLN A 28 9.02 -5.55 10.61
N LEU A 29 9.61 -4.81 9.66
CA LEU A 29 9.77 -5.20 8.27
C LEU A 29 10.31 -6.65 8.25
N LEU A 30 9.72 -7.53 7.44
CA LEU A 30 10.23 -8.89 7.32
C LEU A 30 11.41 -8.96 6.36
N GLU A 31 11.33 -8.24 5.24
CA GLU A 31 12.30 -8.29 4.15
C GLU A 31 12.32 -6.97 3.37
N GLU A 32 13.48 -6.58 2.83
CA GLU A 32 13.63 -5.47 1.89
C GLU A 32 14.47 -5.91 0.70
N ASN A 33 13.95 -5.69 -0.50
CA ASN A 33 14.67 -5.89 -1.75
C ASN A 33 14.11 -4.91 -2.79
N LYS A 34 14.84 -3.81 -3.02
CA LYS A 34 14.40 -2.71 -3.88
C LYS A 34 14.44 -3.04 -5.37
N GLU A 35 15.13 -4.11 -5.77
CA GLU A 35 15.13 -4.61 -7.14
C GLU A 35 13.80 -5.32 -7.49
N ILE A 36 13.04 -5.73 -6.46
CA ILE A 36 11.74 -6.38 -6.63
C ILE A 36 10.65 -5.32 -6.50
N ASN A 37 9.88 -5.12 -7.58
CA ASN A 37 8.74 -4.19 -7.60
C ASN A 37 7.51 -4.76 -6.90
N LEU A 38 7.65 -4.97 -5.59
CA LEU A 38 6.59 -5.39 -4.70
C LEU A 38 6.66 -4.60 -3.40
N TYR A 39 5.51 -4.23 -2.88
CA TYR A 39 5.33 -3.64 -1.56
C TYR A 39 4.21 -4.39 -0.86
N ALA A 40 4.52 -5.05 0.25
CA ALA A 40 3.53 -5.74 1.07
C ALA A 40 3.42 -5.05 2.42
N PHE A 41 2.20 -4.82 2.89
CA PHE A 41 1.95 -4.16 4.16
C PHE A 41 0.60 -4.57 4.74
N ILE A 42 0.49 -4.51 6.06
CA ILE A 42 -0.79 -4.58 6.77
C ILE A 42 -1.42 -3.19 6.67
N GLY A 43 -2.58 -3.13 6.00
CA GLY A 43 -3.34 -1.92 5.81
C GLY A 43 -4.63 -1.91 6.63
N LYS A 44 -4.98 -0.76 7.19
CA LYS A 44 -6.34 -0.49 7.69
C LYS A 44 -7.13 0.32 6.66
N ARG A 45 -8.31 -0.15 6.27
CA ARG A 45 -9.13 0.54 5.25
C ARG A 45 -9.55 1.93 5.72
N ILE A 46 -9.34 2.94 4.86
CA ILE A 46 -9.95 4.27 4.99
C ILE A 46 -11.10 4.41 4.01
N SER A 47 -10.86 4.14 2.72
CA SER A 47 -11.89 4.22 1.68
C SER A 47 -11.57 3.36 0.46
N VAL A 48 -12.62 2.96 -0.26
CA VAL A 48 -12.53 2.34 -1.59
C VAL A 48 -13.61 2.96 -2.47
N THR A 49 -13.20 3.83 -3.40
CA THR A 49 -14.10 4.56 -4.29
C THR A 49 -13.94 4.07 -5.71
N GLU A 50 -15.05 3.75 -6.36
CA GLU A 50 -15.08 3.32 -7.75
C GLU A 50 -14.82 4.51 -8.70
N PHE A 51 -14.16 4.24 -9.82
CA PHE A 51 -14.01 5.17 -10.94
C PHE A 51 -14.15 4.40 -12.26
N ASN A 52 -14.58 5.09 -13.32
CA ASN A 52 -14.62 4.50 -14.66
C ASN A 52 -13.20 4.45 -15.26
N PRO A 53 -12.58 3.27 -15.45
CA PRO A 53 -11.25 3.18 -16.04
C PRO A 53 -11.26 3.46 -17.55
N ASN A 54 -12.44 3.46 -18.16
CA ASN A 54 -12.69 3.74 -19.57
C ASN A 54 -13.24 5.15 -19.75
N LYS A 55 -12.73 6.13 -19.00
CA LYS A 55 -12.96 7.54 -19.29
C LYS A 55 -11.83 8.01 -20.22
N ASP A 56 -12.18 8.51 -21.42
CA ASP A 56 -11.26 9.16 -22.37
C ASP A 56 -10.24 8.25 -23.13
N TRP A 57 -10.60 7.02 -23.48
CA TRP A 57 -9.72 5.96 -24.02
C TRP A 57 -9.79 5.78 -25.56
N LYS A 58 -10.01 6.86 -26.30
CA LYS A 58 -9.96 6.84 -27.77
C LYS A 58 -8.60 7.32 -28.24
N THR A 59 -7.84 6.46 -28.92
CA THR A 59 -6.62 6.87 -29.64
C THR A 59 -6.89 6.94 -31.13
N LEU A 60 -6.38 7.98 -31.78
CA LEU A 60 -6.38 8.09 -33.23
C LEU A 60 -5.19 7.28 -33.76
N GLU A 61 -5.45 6.29 -34.62
CA GLU A 61 -4.41 5.41 -35.18
C GLU A 61 -4.61 5.28 -36.70
N ILE A 62 -3.53 5.00 -37.44
CA ILE A 62 -3.60 4.69 -38.87
C ILE A 62 -3.70 3.18 -39.01
N ASP A 63 -4.74 2.71 -39.69
CA ASP A 63 -4.94 1.30 -40.01
C ASP A 63 -3.85 0.84 -41.00
N SER A 64 -3.07 -0.16 -40.60
CA SER A 64 -1.90 -0.61 -41.37
C SER A 64 -2.25 -1.39 -42.65
N ILE A 65 -3.52 -1.76 -42.85
CA ILE A 65 -4.00 -2.51 -44.01
C ILE A 65 -4.62 -1.56 -45.05
N THR A 66 -5.41 -0.60 -44.59
CA THR A 66 -6.22 0.30 -45.43
C THR A 66 -5.61 1.70 -45.58
N GLY A 67 -4.76 2.12 -44.63
CA GLY A 67 -4.22 3.48 -44.56
C GLY A 67 -5.20 4.51 -44.00
N ASP A 68 -6.40 4.09 -43.58
CA ASP A 68 -7.42 4.97 -43.04
C ASP A 68 -7.07 5.42 -41.62
N THR A 69 -7.50 6.63 -41.28
CA THR A 69 -7.46 7.11 -39.90
C THR A 69 -8.65 6.53 -39.14
N ILE A 70 -8.36 5.69 -38.14
CA ILE A 70 -9.37 5.04 -37.30
C ILE A 70 -9.25 5.51 -35.85
N PHE A 71 -10.37 5.47 -35.13
CA PHE A 71 -10.33 5.52 -33.67
C PHE A 71 -10.14 4.10 -33.15
N ARG A 72 -8.97 3.82 -32.56
CA ARG A 72 -8.82 2.62 -31.76
C ARG A 72 -9.41 2.87 -30.40
N ILE A 73 -10.20 1.90 -29.97
CA ILE A 73 -10.82 1.92 -28.67
C ILE A 73 -10.48 0.61 -27.96
N VAL A 74 -9.66 0.69 -26.92
CA VAL A 74 -9.31 -0.43 -26.01
C VAL A 74 -10.06 -0.35 -24.67
N TYR A 75 -11.19 -1.05 -24.54
CA TYR A 75 -11.97 -1.04 -23.31
C TYR A 75 -11.32 -1.97 -22.28
N SER A 76 -11.09 -1.46 -21.07
CA SER A 76 -10.87 -2.31 -19.90
C SER A 76 -12.19 -3.00 -19.52
N MET A 77 -12.14 -4.31 -19.37
CA MET A 77 -13.27 -5.11 -18.87
C MET A 77 -13.32 -5.13 -17.34
N ASP A 78 -12.45 -4.37 -16.67
CA ASP A 78 -12.41 -4.27 -15.21
C ASP A 78 -13.14 -3.02 -14.72
N PHE A 79 -13.69 -3.11 -13.51
CA PHE A 79 -14.05 -1.94 -12.71
C PHE A 79 -12.78 -1.34 -12.09
N GLY A 80 -12.70 -0.01 -12.05
CA GLY A 80 -11.58 0.72 -11.46
C GLY A 80 -11.89 1.18 -10.04
N PHE A 81 -10.96 0.99 -9.11
CA PHE A 81 -11.10 1.42 -7.72
C PHE A 81 -9.89 2.20 -7.25
N LYS A 82 -10.13 3.35 -6.62
CA LYS A 82 -9.12 4.10 -5.87
C LYS A 82 -9.29 3.76 -4.40
N ALA A 83 -8.31 3.05 -3.86
CA ALA A 83 -8.29 2.58 -2.49
C ALA A 83 -7.33 3.43 -1.66
N LYS A 84 -7.72 3.76 -0.43
CA LYS A 84 -6.89 4.48 0.54
C LYS A 84 -6.85 3.72 1.86
N TYR A 85 -5.65 3.47 2.37
CA TYR A 85 -5.41 2.66 3.56
C TYR A 85 -4.37 3.34 4.46
N VAL A 86 -4.50 3.17 5.79
CA VAL A 86 -3.40 3.42 6.73
C VAL A 86 -2.40 2.29 6.61
N VAL A 87 -1.11 2.60 6.65
CA VAL A 87 -0.01 1.62 6.70
C VAL A 87 0.28 1.29 8.16
N GLU A 88 -0.28 0.19 8.65
CA GLU A 88 -0.09 -0.25 10.04
C GLU A 88 1.28 -0.92 10.23
N LYS A 89 1.72 -1.69 9.24
CA LYS A 89 3.01 -2.39 9.28
C LYS A 89 3.52 -2.77 7.88
N ASN A 90 4.72 -2.33 7.52
CA ASN A 90 5.42 -2.83 6.33
C ASN A 90 5.87 -4.29 6.53
N ILE A 91 5.72 -5.12 5.50
CA ILE A 91 6.08 -6.54 5.46
C ILE A 91 7.25 -6.75 4.50
N PHE A 92 7.10 -6.28 3.26
CA PHE A 92 8.11 -6.39 2.20
C PHE A 92 8.24 -5.05 1.48
N ASN A 93 9.45 -4.50 1.43
CA ASN A 93 9.73 -3.12 1.04
C ASN A 93 8.92 -2.07 1.84
N THR A 94 9.40 -0.83 1.85
CA THR A 94 8.86 0.21 2.72
C THR A 94 7.93 1.13 1.96
N ILE A 95 6.72 1.33 2.48
CA ILE A 95 5.90 2.49 2.19
C ILE A 95 6.16 3.52 3.30
N GLU A 96 6.81 4.62 2.94
CA GLU A 96 7.29 5.65 3.89
C GLU A 96 6.17 6.47 4.55
N LYS A 97 4.99 6.50 3.92
CA LYS A 97 3.86 7.29 4.39
C LYS A 97 2.96 6.46 5.30
N ASP A 98 2.43 7.07 6.36
CA ASP A 98 1.40 6.49 7.25
C ASP A 98 0.11 6.10 6.52
N THR A 99 -0.10 6.61 5.30
CA THR A 99 -1.21 6.21 4.43
C THR A 99 -0.73 6.00 3.01
N VAL A 100 -1.37 5.06 2.32
CA VAL A 100 -1.14 4.79 0.90
C VAL A 100 -2.44 4.89 0.14
N THR A 101 -2.36 5.43 -1.08
CA THR A 101 -3.43 5.40 -2.07
C THR A 101 -2.94 4.58 -3.25
N PHE A 102 -3.78 3.68 -3.73
CA PHE A 102 -3.45 2.82 -4.86
C PHE A 102 -4.68 2.58 -5.75
N ARG A 103 -4.42 2.20 -7.01
CA ARG A 103 -5.47 1.73 -7.93
C ARG A 103 -5.61 0.23 -7.83
N ALA A 104 -6.84 -0.27 -7.83
CA ALA A 104 -7.16 -1.68 -7.97
C ALA A 104 -8.13 -1.85 -9.13
N TYR A 105 -8.03 -2.98 -9.81
CA TYR A 105 -8.89 -3.34 -10.93
C TYR A 105 -9.44 -4.73 -10.69
N ASP A 106 -10.74 -4.89 -10.87
CA ASP A 106 -11.45 -6.13 -10.58
C ASP A 106 -12.51 -6.39 -11.65
N HIS A 107 -12.58 -7.64 -12.13
CA HIS A 107 -13.51 -8.02 -13.19
C HIS A 107 -14.89 -8.39 -12.64
N TYR A 108 -14.97 -8.83 -11.38
CA TYR A 108 -16.16 -9.45 -10.79
C TYR A 108 -16.89 -8.52 -9.81
N GLY A 109 -16.66 -7.21 -9.91
CA GLY A 109 -17.31 -6.20 -9.09
C GLY A 109 -16.35 -5.54 -8.10
N ARG A 110 -16.82 -5.27 -6.88
CA ARG A 110 -16.00 -4.61 -5.85
C ARG A 110 -14.90 -5.56 -5.34
N PRO A 111 -13.70 -5.04 -5.03
CA PRO A 111 -12.58 -5.88 -4.63
C PRO A 111 -12.84 -6.51 -3.27
N ASN A 112 -12.72 -7.85 -3.19
CA ASN A 112 -13.02 -8.61 -1.98
C ASN A 112 -12.21 -8.20 -0.74
N PHE A 113 -11.00 -7.64 -0.92
CA PHE A 113 -10.21 -7.13 0.18
C PHE A 113 -10.90 -6.00 0.95
N GLU A 114 -11.87 -5.30 0.35
CA GLU A 114 -12.56 -4.21 1.06
C GLU A 114 -13.42 -4.75 2.19
N ASN A 115 -13.84 -6.01 2.16
CA ASN A 115 -14.71 -6.59 3.19
C ASN A 115 -14.01 -6.78 4.55
N TYR A 116 -12.71 -6.45 4.64
CA TYR A 116 -11.90 -6.60 5.83
C TYR A 116 -11.40 -5.24 6.32
N GLU A 117 -11.52 -4.98 7.62
CA GLU A 117 -10.97 -3.76 8.23
C GLU A 117 -9.45 -3.72 8.12
N TYR A 118 -8.80 -4.86 8.36
CA TYR A 118 -7.36 -5.04 8.30
C TYR A 118 -7.00 -6.15 7.31
N VAL A 119 -6.03 -5.86 6.43
CA VAL A 119 -5.66 -6.75 5.33
C VAL A 119 -4.20 -6.57 4.96
N ILE A 120 -3.51 -7.66 4.64
CA ILE A 120 -2.24 -7.60 3.92
C ILE A 120 -2.54 -7.31 2.46
N LEU A 121 -2.03 -6.19 1.96
CA LEU A 121 -2.14 -5.80 0.56
C LEU A 121 -0.78 -5.91 -0.11
N TYR A 122 -0.80 -6.27 -1.39
CA TYR A 122 0.38 -6.46 -2.23
C TYR A 122 0.29 -5.47 -3.38
N LEU A 123 1.22 -4.52 -3.43
CA LEU A 123 1.24 -3.44 -4.42
C LEU A 123 2.51 -3.53 -5.27
N SER A 124 2.43 -3.08 -6.51
CA SER A 124 3.59 -2.68 -7.32
C SER A 124 3.51 -1.19 -7.62
N LYS A 125 4.60 -0.60 -8.10
CA LYS A 125 4.57 0.73 -8.73
C LYS A 125 4.50 0.58 -10.25
N ASN A 126 3.72 1.42 -10.92
CA ASN A 126 3.84 1.61 -12.35
C ASN A 126 5.02 2.54 -12.69
N GLU A 127 5.20 2.83 -13.98
CA GLU A 127 6.28 3.70 -14.48
C GLU A 127 6.19 5.13 -13.95
N GLU A 128 4.97 5.61 -13.68
CA GLU A 128 4.70 6.92 -13.08
C GLU A 128 4.93 6.93 -11.55
N GLY A 129 5.24 5.79 -10.94
CA GLY A 129 5.46 5.64 -9.50
C GLY A 129 4.18 5.53 -8.66
N ASP A 130 3.01 5.49 -9.29
CA ASP A 130 1.73 5.21 -8.64
C ASP A 130 1.64 3.75 -8.19
N TYR A 131 1.09 3.55 -7.00
CA TYR A 131 0.84 2.21 -6.51
C TYR A 131 -0.36 1.55 -7.21
N ILE A 132 -0.15 0.32 -7.66
CA ILE A 132 -1.15 -0.55 -8.28
C ILE A 132 -1.27 -1.83 -7.45
N HIS A 133 -2.50 -2.23 -7.15
CA HIS A 133 -2.77 -3.48 -6.44
C HIS A 133 -2.49 -4.69 -7.33
N GLN A 134 -1.78 -5.67 -6.78
CA GLN A 134 -1.60 -6.97 -7.41
C GLN A 134 -2.95 -7.69 -7.45
N LYS A 135 -3.56 -7.75 -8.63
CA LYS A 135 -4.95 -8.21 -8.82
C LYS A 135 -5.22 -9.53 -8.08
N TYR A 136 -6.26 -9.50 -7.25
CA TYR A 136 -6.72 -10.58 -6.36
C TYR A 136 -5.77 -11.03 -5.24
N GLN A 137 -4.65 -10.34 -5.03
CA GLN A 137 -3.66 -10.74 -4.02
C GLN A 137 -3.84 -9.93 -2.76
N TYR A 138 -4.36 -10.59 -1.73
CA TYR A 138 -4.49 -10.06 -0.39
C TYR A 138 -4.59 -11.21 0.62
N ASN A 139 -4.35 -10.91 1.90
CA ASN A 139 -4.60 -11.85 3.00
C ASN A 139 -5.29 -11.11 4.15
N PRO A 140 -6.53 -11.48 4.50
CA PRO A 140 -7.21 -10.90 5.66
C PRO A 140 -6.48 -11.19 6.97
N VAL A 141 -6.38 -10.19 7.84
CA VAL A 141 -5.68 -10.32 9.12
C VAL A 141 -6.47 -9.66 10.25
N LYS A 142 -6.13 -10.01 11.48
CA LYS A 142 -6.72 -9.44 12.70
C LYS A 142 -5.63 -9.08 13.71
N PRO A 143 -5.82 -8.01 14.50
CA PRO A 143 -4.92 -7.73 15.61
C PRO A 143 -5.11 -8.79 16.71
N ILE A 144 -3.99 -9.24 17.30
CA ILE A 144 -3.98 -10.20 18.42
C ILE A 144 -3.24 -9.64 19.65
N GLY A 145 -3.07 -8.31 19.68
CA GLY A 145 -2.35 -7.59 20.72
C GLY A 145 -1.66 -6.36 20.15
N LYS A 146 -1.04 -5.56 21.02
CA LYS A 146 -0.33 -4.35 20.61
C LYS A 146 0.75 -4.68 19.58
N ASN A 147 0.57 -4.18 18.35
CA ASN A 147 1.44 -4.40 17.19
C ASN A 147 1.65 -5.88 16.80
N LYS A 148 0.76 -6.77 17.22
CA LYS A 148 0.77 -8.19 16.87
C LYS A 148 -0.44 -8.51 16.00
N TRP A 149 -0.19 -9.29 14.95
CA TRP A 149 -1.16 -9.59 13.91
C TRP A 149 -1.14 -11.08 13.58
N SER A 150 -2.30 -11.62 13.23
CA SER A 150 -2.43 -12.97 12.69
C SER A 150 -3.37 -12.99 11.49
N GLY A 151 -3.28 -14.03 10.67
CA GLY A 151 -4.36 -14.41 9.77
C GLY A 151 -5.63 -14.76 10.53
N LEU A 152 -6.74 -14.89 9.80
CA LEU A 152 -8.05 -15.18 10.39
C LEU A 152 -8.07 -16.52 11.13
N LYS A 153 -7.27 -17.51 10.68
CA LYS A 153 -7.15 -18.85 11.29
C LYS A 153 -5.95 -18.96 12.25
N GLY A 154 -5.30 -17.84 12.59
CA GLY A 154 -4.17 -17.80 13.51
C GLY A 154 -2.80 -17.93 12.85
N GLU A 155 -2.74 -17.87 11.52
CA GLU A 155 -1.49 -17.90 10.76
C GLU A 155 -0.58 -16.71 11.14
N THR A 156 0.73 -16.92 11.13
CA THR A 156 1.68 -15.81 11.31
C THR A 156 1.76 -14.97 10.04
N ILE A 157 2.06 -13.68 10.18
CA ILE A 157 2.26 -12.77 9.02
C ILE A 157 3.37 -13.28 8.10
N LYS A 158 4.44 -13.83 8.67
CA LYS A 158 5.52 -14.46 7.90
C LYS A 158 5.00 -15.63 7.08
N SER A 159 4.26 -16.56 7.69
CA SER A 159 3.69 -17.71 6.97
C SER A 159 2.79 -17.28 5.82
N LEU A 160 1.90 -16.31 6.04
CA LEU A 160 1.02 -15.79 4.99
C LEU A 160 1.81 -15.17 3.83
N PHE A 161 2.85 -14.40 4.15
CA PHE A 161 3.69 -13.77 3.15
C PHE A 161 4.50 -14.80 2.34
N GLU A 162 5.16 -15.75 3.00
CA GLU A 162 5.96 -16.79 2.33
C GLU A 162 5.08 -17.71 1.46
N GLU A 163 3.90 -18.09 1.96
CA GLU A 163 2.95 -18.87 1.17
C GLU A 163 2.51 -18.09 -0.08
N LYS A 164 2.23 -16.78 0.07
CA LYS A 164 1.87 -15.92 -1.07
C LYS A 164 3.04 -15.79 -2.05
N LYS A 165 4.25 -15.58 -1.55
CA LYS A 165 5.50 -15.48 -2.32
C LYS A 165 5.68 -16.71 -3.20
N LYS A 166 5.73 -17.88 -2.57
CA LYS A 166 5.95 -19.18 -3.25
C LYS A 166 4.86 -19.56 -4.24
N ASN A 167 3.59 -19.43 -3.83
CA ASN A 167 2.49 -20.02 -4.61
C ASN A 167 1.96 -19.09 -5.71
N VAL A 168 2.16 -17.77 -5.58
CA VAL A 168 1.55 -16.81 -6.51
C VAL A 168 2.54 -15.80 -7.06
N LEU A 169 3.36 -15.18 -6.20
CA LEU A 169 4.20 -14.08 -6.66
C LEU A 169 5.38 -14.58 -7.51
N GLU A 170 5.99 -15.71 -7.14
CA GLU A 170 6.98 -16.42 -7.97
C GLU A 170 6.37 -16.87 -9.31
N ALA A 171 5.20 -17.50 -9.29
CA ALA A 171 4.51 -17.93 -10.52
C ALA A 171 4.13 -16.75 -11.44
N ARG A 172 4.06 -15.53 -10.90
CA ARG A 172 3.84 -14.29 -11.66
C ARG A 172 5.15 -13.61 -12.10
N GLY A 173 6.31 -14.20 -11.82
CA GLY A 173 7.62 -13.64 -12.15
C GLY A 173 7.98 -12.39 -11.34
N ILE A 174 7.35 -12.19 -10.18
CA ILE A 174 7.68 -11.06 -9.27
C ILE A 174 8.98 -11.38 -8.52
N PHE A 175 9.17 -12.64 -8.15
CA PHE A 175 10.39 -13.16 -7.54
C PHE A 175 11.03 -14.14 -8.51
N ASN A 176 12.35 -14.01 -8.69
CA ASN A 176 13.18 -14.88 -9.51
C ASN A 176 14.17 -15.64 -8.62
#